data_AF-A0A3Q9RP58-F1
#
_entry.id   AF-A0A3Q9RP58-F1
#
_cell.length_a   1.000
_cell.length_b   1.000
_cell.length_c   1.000
_cell.angle_alpha   90.00
_cell.angle_beta   90.00
_cell.angle_gamma   90.00
#
_symmetry.space_group_name_H-M   'P 1'
#
loop_
_entity.id
_entity.type
_entity.pdbx_description
1 polymer ?
#
loop_
_entity_poly.entity_id
_entity_poly.type
_entity_poly.pdbx_seq_one_letter_code
_entity_poly.pdbx_strand_id
1 'polypeptide(L)' 'MNKEKLKEFIRELNRLQEKHGIYISAGYDEMIDYNWDEEPYVSGVQSYLVFSDKEGNEKTLDDLDIDDLADI' A
#
# COMPACT_ATOMS: atom_id res chain seq x y z
N MET A 1 -17.83 3.93 0.56
CA MET A 1 -17.65 2.93 -0.51
C MET A 1 -18.77 1.88 -0.39
N ASN A 2 -19.44 1.49 -1.49
CA ASN A 2 -20.47 0.44 -1.42
C ASN A 2 -19.80 -0.96 -1.41
N LYS A 3 -20.50 -1.98 -0.91
CA LYS A 3 -19.96 -3.35 -0.76
C LYS A 3 -19.50 -3.98 -2.09
N GLU A 4 -20.17 -3.70 -3.19
CA GLU A 4 -19.80 -4.23 -4.52
C GLU A 4 -18.51 -3.60 -5.03
N LYS A 5 -18.35 -2.29 -4.88
CA LYS A 5 -17.10 -1.59 -5.23
C LYS A 5 -15.91 -2.08 -4.41
N LEU A 6 -16.13 -2.41 -3.13
CA LEU A 6 -15.09 -2.98 -2.29
C LEU A 6 -14.68 -4.39 -2.76
N LYS A 7 -15.64 -5.24 -3.15
CA LYS A 7 -15.34 -6.56 -3.70
C LYS A 7 -14.57 -6.47 -5.01
N GLU A 8 -14.97 -5.56 -5.88
CA GLU A 8 -14.29 -5.29 -7.16
C GLU A 8 -12.85 -4.83 -6.92
N PHE A 9 -12.64 -3.87 -6.01
CA PHE A 9 -11.32 -3.42 -5.62
C PHE A 9 -10.43 -4.56 -5.09
N ILE A 10 -10.92 -5.38 -4.16
CA ILE A 10 -10.17 -6.53 -3.63
C ILE A 10 -9.85 -7.54 -4.75
N ARG A 11 -10.77 -7.73 -5.70
CA ARG A 11 -10.56 -8.63 -6.83
C ARG A 11 -9.44 -8.13 -7.75
N GLU A 12 -9.40 -6.83 -8.03
CA GLU A 12 -8.34 -6.21 -8.83
C GLU A 12 -6.98 -6.30 -8.12
N LEU A 13 -6.93 -6.10 -6.79
CA LEU A 13 -5.69 -6.30 -6.03
C LEU A 13 -5.18 -7.75 -6.13
N ASN A 14 -6.06 -8.74 -5.98
CA ASN A 14 -5.66 -10.15 -6.12
C ASN A 14 -5.15 -10.47 -7.53
N ARG A 15 -5.76 -9.88 -8.58
CA ARG A 15 -5.29 -10.03 -9.96
C ARG A 15 -3.91 -9.45 -10.16
N LEU A 16 -3.62 -8.28 -9.59
CA LEU A 16 -2.30 -7.68 -9.63
C LEU A 16 -1.26 -8.55 -8.92
N GLN A 17 -1.61 -9.09 -7.75
CA GLN A 17 -0.76 -10.03 -7.02
C GLN A 17 -0.38 -11.25 -7.87
N GLU A 18 -1.36 -11.87 -8.54
CA GLU A 18 -1.12 -13.03 -9.40
C GLU A 18 -0.32 -12.68 -10.67
N LYS A 19 -0.69 -11.57 -11.35
CA LYS A 19 -0.06 -11.15 -12.62
C LYS A 19 1.42 -10.84 -12.44
N HIS A 20 1.77 -10.13 -11.36
CA HIS A 20 3.14 -9.65 -11.12
C HIS A 20 3.92 -10.48 -10.11
N GLY A 21 3.32 -11.55 -9.56
CA GLY A 21 3.97 -12.40 -8.56
C GLY A 21 4.31 -11.64 -7.28
N ILE A 22 3.46 -10.70 -6.88
CA ILE A 22 3.64 -9.83 -5.73
C ILE A 22 2.60 -10.06 -4.64
N TYR A 23 2.88 -9.52 -3.46
CA TYR A 23 2.00 -9.50 -2.31
C TYR A 23 1.70 -8.04 -1.98
N ILE A 24 0.41 -7.73 -1.80
CA ILE A 24 -0.04 -6.38 -1.47
C ILE A 24 -0.47 -6.38 -0.01
N SER A 25 0.10 -5.50 0.80
CA SER A 25 -0.29 -5.31 2.20
C SER A 25 -0.55 -3.84 2.51
N ALA A 26 -1.25 -3.57 3.61
CA ALA A 26 -1.51 -2.20 4.07
C ALA A 26 -0.48 -1.84 5.14
N GLY A 27 0.28 -0.78 4.90
CA GLY A 27 1.21 -0.17 5.85
C GLY A 27 0.67 1.15 6.39
N TYR A 28 1.24 1.63 7.49
CA TYR A 28 1.00 2.97 8.01
C TYR A 28 2.25 3.51 8.71
N ASP A 29 2.43 4.83 8.61
CA ASP A 29 3.44 5.59 9.32
C ASP A 29 2.76 6.62 10.23
N GLU A 30 3.25 6.71 11.46
CA GLU A 30 2.82 7.71 12.43
C GLU A 30 3.72 8.94 12.32
N MET A 31 3.10 10.10 12.11
CA MET A 31 3.79 11.39 12.17
C MET A 31 3.82 11.84 13.62
N ILE A 32 4.95 11.64 14.29
CA ILE A 32 5.15 12.04 15.68
C ILE A 32 5.62 13.49 15.73
N ASP A 33 4.88 14.35 16.43
CA ASP A 33 5.30 15.71 16.72
C ASP A 33 6.19 15.70 17.97
N TYR A 34 7.45 16.09 17.79
CA TYR A 34 8.45 16.22 18.85
C TYR A 34 8.67 17.70 19.17
N ASN A 35 7.66 18.36 19.73
CA ASN A 35 7.86 19.69 20.33
C ASN A 35 8.65 19.54 21.63
N TRP A 36 9.72 20.32 21.77
CA TRP A 36 10.70 20.19 22.86
C TRP A 36 10.12 20.43 24.27
N ASP A 37 9.00 21.16 24.35
CA ASP A 37 8.31 21.51 25.59
C ASP A 37 7.14 20.57 25.94
N GLU A 38 6.84 19.57 25.10
CA GLU A 38 5.69 18.66 25.27
C GLU A 38 6.09 17.18 25.14
N GLU A 39 5.30 16.28 25.75
CA GLU A 39 5.47 14.84 25.51
C GLU A 39 5.12 14.52 24.05
N PRO A 40 5.91 13.69 23.35
CA PRO A 40 5.68 13.39 21.95
C PRO A 40 4.32 12.73 21.76
N TYR A 41 3.56 13.23 20.79
CA TYR A 41 2.24 12.71 20.45
C TYR A 41 2.10 12.46 18.96
N VAL A 42 1.19 11.55 18.60
CA VAL A 42 0.90 11.25 17.20
C VAL A 42 0.05 12.38 16.63
N SER A 43 0.65 13.16 15.73
CA SER A 43 0.00 14.29 15.05
C SER A 43 -0.80 13.87 13.82
N GLY A 44 -0.49 12.70 13.26
CA GLY A 44 -1.17 12.16 12.11
C GLY A 44 -0.74 10.73 11.77
N VAL A 45 -1.51 10.09 10.91
CA VAL A 45 -1.21 8.75 10.37
C VAL A 45 -1.32 8.81 8.86
N GLN A 46 -0.28 8.36 8.17
CA GLN A 46 -0.31 8.15 6.73
C GLN A 46 -0.43 6.65 6.47
N SER A 47 -1.44 6.23 5.70
CA SER A 47 -1.58 4.84 5.27
C SER A 47 -1.19 4.69 3.80
N TYR A 48 -0.60 3.54 3.47
CA TYR A 48 -0.13 3.24 2.12
C TYR A 48 -0.21 1.74 1.83
N LEU A 49 -0.14 1.39 0.54
CA LEU A 49 -0.01 0.00 0.10
C LEU A 49 1.46 -0.33 -0.08
N VAL A 50 1.85 -1.50 0.41
CA VAL A 50 3.19 -2.07 0.25
C VAL A 50 3.10 -3.24 -0.72
N PHE A 51 3.93 -3.19 -1.76
CA PHE A 51 4.12 -4.29 -2.70
C PHE A 51 5.39 -5.04 -2.30
N SER A 52 5.33 -6.35 -2.18
CA SER A 52 6.49 -7.17 -1.85
C SER A 52 6.57 -8.43 -2.69
N ASP A 53 7.77 -8.99 -2.84
CA ASP A 53 7.94 -10.32 -3.40
C ASP A 53 7.63 -11.43 -2.37
N LYS A 54 7.68 -12.67 -2.82
CA LYS A 54 7.46 -13.86 -1.98
C LYS A 54 8.44 -13.98 -0.80
N GLU A 55 9.57 -13.30 -0.85
CA GLU A 55 10.61 -13.33 0.18
C GLU A 55 10.43 -12.18 1.18
N GLY A 56 9.45 -11.29 0.93
CA GLY A 56 9.11 -10.17 1.78
C GLY A 56 9.93 -8.91 1.47
N ASN A 57 10.68 -8.88 0.37
CA ASN A 57 11.39 -7.66 -0.03
C ASN A 57 10.39 -6.70 -0.70
N GLU A 58 10.38 -5.45 -0.24
CA GLU A 58 9.54 -4.40 -0.83
C GLU A 58 9.94 -4.11 -2.28
N LYS A 59 8.93 -3.81 -3.09
CA LYS A 59 9.03 -3.46 -4.51
C LYS A 59 8.43 -2.08 -4.71
N THR A 60 9.18 -1.24 -5.41
CA THR A 60 8.68 0.04 -5.90
C THR A 60 7.89 -0.16 -7.19
N LEU A 61 7.14 0.84 -7.64
CA LEU A 61 6.45 0.78 -8.93
C LEU A 61 7.42 0.52 -10.10
N ASP A 62 8.63 1.06 -10.02
CA ASP A 62 9.68 0.88 -11.02
C ASP A 62 10.18 -0.58 -11.08
N ASP A 63 10.09 -1.33 -9.98
CA ASP A 63 10.47 -2.75 -9.94
C ASP A 63 9.40 -3.68 -10.50
N LEU A 64 8.17 -3.19 -10.65
CA LEU A 64 7.00 -3.98 -11.02
C LEU A 64 6.72 -4.00 -12.53
N ASP A 65 7.51 -3.24 -13.32
CA ASP A 65 7.43 -3.12 -14.79
C ASP A 65 5.97 -2.91 -15.26
N ILE A 66 5.24 -2.05 -14.53
CA ILE A 66 3.81 -1.81 -14.75
C ILE A 66 3.65 -0.67 -15.78
N ASP A 67 3.92 -0.97 -17.04
CA ASP A 67 3.60 -0.05 -18.16
C ASP A 67 2.09 -0.04 -18.52
N ASP A 68 1.32 -1.01 -17.99
CA ASP A 68 -0.06 -1.33 -18.40
C ASP A 68 -1.17 -0.73 -17.50
N LEU A 69 -0.90 0.26 -16.65
CA LEU A 69 -1.96 0.89 -15.82
C LEU A 69 -3.00 1.69 -16.64
N ALA A 70 -2.81 1.81 -17.96
CA ALA A 70 -3.73 2.52 -18.84
C ALA A 70 -5.01 1.73 -19.19
N ASP A 71 -5.06 0.43 -18.92
CA ASP A 71 -6.17 -0.47 -19.33
C ASP A 71 -6.96 -1.09 -18.15
N ILE A 72 -6.79 -0.59 -16.91
CA ILE A 72 -7.63 -0.91 -15.74
C ILE A 72 -8.58 0.25 -15.45
#